data_AF-A0A3L7UY03-F1
#
_entry.id   AF-A0A3L7UY03-F1
#
_cell.length_a   1.000
_cell.length_b   1.000
_cell.length_c   1.000
_cell.angle_alpha   90.00
_cell.angle_beta   90.00
_cell.angle_gamma   90.00
#
_symmetry.space_group_name_H-M   'P 1'
#
loop_
_entity.id
_entity.type
_entity.pdbx_description
1 polymer ?
#
loop_
_entity_poly.entity_id
_entity_poly.type
_entity_poly.pdbx_seq_one_letter_code
_entity_poly.pdbx_strand_id
1 'polypeptide(L)'
;MPGLSVSEKNHWKERLSKRIDKRIEAISAEDPNLLERVKRDAHDRAMQSLNLADLQAEIDRLEREEEELEKRERILNRTMLARVRGVPLETIDELSVYQSGKHNHEVQAAITRRQNVHEDELLTESEIGRRILNLRVEKDGLLDSVWLASSPKQIKDLWSKVAELLGDEPTQLQRDAMAIAPVED
;
A
#
# COMPACT_ATOMS: atom_id res chain seq x y z
N MET A 1 -40.77 4.58 68.97
CA MET A 1 -41.25 4.51 67.57
C MET A 1 -40.22 3.71 66.78
N PRO A 2 -40.47 2.44 66.42
CA PRO A 2 -39.53 1.70 65.60
C PRO A 2 -39.50 2.34 64.21
N GLY A 3 -38.31 2.78 63.78
CA GLY A 3 -38.13 3.37 62.45
C GLY A 3 -38.28 2.31 61.36
N LEU A 4 -38.74 2.73 60.18
CA LEU A 4 -38.82 1.89 58.99
C LEU A 4 -37.50 1.14 58.75
N SER A 5 -37.59 -0.16 58.49
CA SER A 5 -36.45 -0.97 58.07
C SER A 5 -35.91 -0.49 56.71
N VAL A 6 -34.67 -0.83 56.40
CA VAL A 6 -34.03 -0.47 55.12
C VAL A 6 -34.84 -1.04 53.94
N SER A 7 -35.39 -2.24 54.09
CA SER A 7 -36.23 -2.89 53.08
C SER A 7 -37.51 -2.09 52.80
N GLU A 8 -38.20 -1.65 53.85
CA GLU A 8 -39.42 -0.83 53.73
C GLU A 8 -39.11 0.54 53.13
N LYS A 9 -37.99 1.17 53.51
CA LYS A 9 -37.54 2.43 52.90
C LYS A 9 -37.28 2.27 51.40
N ASN A 10 -36.63 1.19 50.98
CA ASN A 10 -36.38 0.88 49.56
C ASN A 10 -37.69 0.63 48.81
N HIS A 11 -38.63 -0.11 49.39
CA HIS A 11 -39.94 -0.35 48.80
C HIS A 11 -40.71 0.96 48.56
N TRP A 12 -40.71 1.86 49.55
CA TRP A 12 -41.35 3.17 49.41
C TRP A 12 -40.64 4.06 48.41
N LYS A 13 -39.29 4.07 48.39
CA LYS A 13 -38.49 4.78 47.37
C LYS A 13 -38.91 4.33 45.96
N GLU A 14 -38.96 3.04 45.71
CA GLU A 14 -39.27 2.50 44.39
C GLU A 14 -40.72 2.81 43.96
N ARG A 15 -41.69 2.71 44.88
CA ARG A 15 -43.08 3.11 44.59
C ARG A 15 -43.21 4.60 44.30
N LEU A 16 -42.51 5.46 45.04
CA LEU A 16 -42.53 6.90 44.82
C LEU A 16 -41.83 7.27 43.50
N SER A 17 -40.69 6.65 43.19
CA SER A 17 -40.01 6.80 41.89
C SER A 17 -40.94 6.47 40.73
N LYS A 18 -41.62 5.30 40.74
CA LYS A 18 -42.57 4.92 39.67
C LYS A 18 -43.72 5.93 39.49
N ARG A 19 -44.17 6.58 40.58
CA ARG A 19 -45.20 7.63 40.49
C ARG A 19 -44.66 8.92 39.88
N ILE A 20 -43.41 9.26 40.20
CA ILE A 20 -42.71 10.40 39.62
C ILE A 20 -42.46 10.15 38.12
N ASP A 21 -41.96 8.98 37.75
CA ASP A 21 -41.68 8.60 36.36
C ASP A 21 -42.93 8.70 35.48
N LYS A 22 -44.08 8.15 35.95
CA LYS A 22 -45.37 8.30 35.26
C LYS A 22 -45.80 9.75 35.07
N ARG A 23 -45.50 10.62 36.04
CA ARG A 23 -45.82 12.04 35.92
C ARG A 23 -44.89 12.75 34.94
N ILE A 24 -43.59 12.41 34.94
CA ILE A 24 -42.61 12.90 33.98
C ILE A 24 -43.00 12.48 32.56
N GLU A 25 -43.40 11.22 32.37
CA GLU A 25 -43.86 10.69 31.07
C GLU A 25 -45.11 11.44 30.57
N ALA A 26 -46.10 11.65 31.44
CA ALA A 26 -47.30 12.42 31.10
C ALA A 26 -47.00 13.88 30.70
N ILE A 27 -46.05 14.53 31.39
CA ILE A 27 -45.62 15.90 31.05
C ILE A 27 -44.80 15.89 29.75
N SER A 28 -43.93 14.90 29.54
CA SER A 28 -43.10 14.79 28.35
C SER A 28 -43.92 14.50 27.09
N ALA A 29 -45.10 13.88 27.23
CA ALA A 29 -46.04 13.68 26.13
C ALA A 29 -46.64 15.00 25.59
N GLU A 30 -46.59 16.10 26.36
CA GLU A 30 -47.05 17.43 25.93
C GLU A 30 -46.10 18.07 24.90
N ASP A 31 -44.80 17.73 24.93
CA ASP A 31 -43.80 18.04 23.89
C ASP A 31 -42.88 16.83 23.67
N PRO A 32 -43.25 15.91 22.73
CA PRO A 32 -42.55 14.65 22.51
C PRO A 32 -41.06 14.78 22.18
N ASN A 33 -40.62 15.94 21.66
CA ASN A 33 -39.24 16.17 21.25
C ASN A 33 -38.45 17.01 22.26
N LEU A 34 -39.06 17.45 23.36
CA LEU A 34 -38.44 18.33 24.35
C LEU A 34 -37.16 17.72 24.93
N LEU A 35 -37.22 16.47 25.38
CA LEU A 35 -36.10 15.83 26.05
C LEU A 35 -34.91 15.63 25.10
N GLU A 36 -35.17 15.28 23.85
CA GLU A 36 -34.11 15.11 22.84
C GLU A 36 -33.49 16.45 22.47
N ARG A 37 -34.30 17.51 22.29
CA ARG A 37 -33.81 18.88 22.07
C ARG A 37 -32.96 19.36 23.24
N VAL A 38 -33.45 19.22 24.48
CA VAL A 38 -32.72 19.62 25.70
C VAL A 38 -31.42 18.85 25.82
N LYS A 39 -31.39 17.56 25.48
CA LYS A 39 -30.17 16.76 25.49
C LYS A 39 -29.15 17.27 24.47
N ARG A 40 -29.58 17.60 23.25
CA ARG A 40 -28.71 18.21 22.22
C ARG A 40 -28.19 19.56 22.69
N ASP A 41 -29.06 20.44 23.18
CA ASP A 41 -28.66 21.77 23.67
C ASP A 41 -27.68 21.66 24.85
N ALA A 42 -27.89 20.70 25.76
CA ALA A 42 -26.98 20.45 26.87
C ALA A 42 -25.61 19.96 26.39
N HIS A 43 -25.57 19.09 25.38
CA HIS A 43 -24.34 18.65 24.73
C HIS A 43 -23.58 19.83 24.10
N ASP A 44 -24.26 20.66 23.31
CA ASP A 44 -23.64 21.80 22.64
C ASP A 44 -23.10 22.82 23.63
N ARG A 45 -23.84 23.06 24.73
CA ARG A 45 -23.37 23.90 25.84
C ARG A 45 -22.17 23.30 26.55
N ALA A 46 -22.13 21.98 26.74
CA ALA A 46 -20.98 21.30 27.33
C ALA A 46 -19.74 21.47 26.43
N MET A 47 -19.88 21.22 25.12
CA MET A 47 -18.83 21.44 24.12
C MET A 47 -18.29 22.88 24.15
N GLN A 48 -19.17 23.87 24.26
CA GLN A 48 -18.78 25.27 24.40
C GLN A 48 -18.10 25.56 25.73
N SER A 49 -18.64 25.10 26.86
CA SER A 49 -18.09 25.36 28.19
C SER A 49 -16.70 24.75 28.41
N LEU A 50 -16.41 23.67 27.70
CA LEU A 50 -15.11 22.99 27.71
C LEU A 50 -14.17 23.52 26.62
N ASN A 51 -14.61 24.49 25.81
CA ASN A 51 -13.89 25.04 24.65
C ASN A 51 -13.47 23.94 23.64
N LEU A 52 -14.32 22.93 23.44
CA LEU A 52 -14.08 21.82 22.51
C LEU A 52 -14.74 22.01 21.15
N ALA A 53 -15.67 22.96 21.03
CA ALA A 53 -16.46 23.15 19.81
C ALA A 53 -15.58 23.41 18.57
N ASP A 54 -14.59 24.29 18.69
CA ASP A 54 -13.68 24.61 17.57
C ASP A 54 -12.77 23.43 17.21
N LEU A 55 -12.31 22.68 18.22
CA LEU A 55 -11.49 21.48 18.01
C LEU A 55 -12.28 20.37 17.30
N GLN A 56 -13.53 20.15 17.71
CA GLN A 56 -14.40 19.19 17.04
C GLN A 56 -14.71 19.62 15.60
N ALA A 57 -15.00 20.90 15.37
CA ALA A 57 -15.22 21.42 14.02
C ALA A 57 -13.98 21.28 13.12
N GLU A 58 -12.78 21.39 13.70
CA GLU A 58 -11.53 21.11 13.00
C GLU A 58 -11.36 19.62 12.66
N ILE A 59 -11.66 18.72 13.59
CA ILE A 59 -11.67 17.27 13.33
C ILE A 59 -12.63 16.94 12.19
N ASP A 60 -13.88 17.42 12.26
CA ASP A 60 -14.90 17.15 11.23
C ASP A 60 -14.50 17.73 9.86
N ARG A 61 -13.70 18.81 9.84
CA ARG A 61 -13.13 19.37 8.61
C ARG A 61 -12.02 18.46 8.08
N LEU A 62 -11.09 18.04 8.92
CA LEU A 62 -9.99 17.17 8.55
C LEU A 62 -10.49 15.81 8.02
N GLU A 63 -11.51 15.24 8.65
CA GLU A 63 -12.14 13.99 8.18
C GLU A 63 -12.72 14.15 6.76
N ARG A 64 -13.43 15.26 6.49
CA ARG A 64 -13.94 15.56 5.15
C ARG A 64 -12.82 15.78 4.13
N GLU A 65 -11.73 16.43 4.52
CA GLU A 65 -10.56 16.62 3.66
C GLU A 65 -9.88 15.28 3.36
N GLU A 66 -9.76 14.40 4.35
CA GLU A 66 -9.21 13.06 4.20
C GLU A 66 -10.03 12.21 3.23
N GLU A 67 -11.37 12.19 3.37
CA GLU A 67 -12.25 11.47 2.44
C GLU A 67 -12.11 11.96 0.99
N GLU A 68 -11.98 13.27 0.78
CA GLU A 68 -11.78 13.84 -0.55
C GLU A 68 -10.40 13.51 -1.13
N LEU A 69 -9.35 13.53 -0.30
CA LEU A 69 -8.02 13.11 -0.70
C LEU A 69 -7.98 11.62 -1.05
N GLU A 70 -8.64 10.76 -0.28
CA GLU A 70 -8.71 9.33 -0.54
C GLU A 70 -9.44 9.04 -1.87
N LYS A 71 -10.55 9.73 -2.16
CA LYS A 71 -11.23 9.65 -3.47
C LYS A 71 -10.29 10.02 -4.61
N ARG A 72 -9.53 11.11 -4.47
CA ARG A 72 -8.58 11.57 -5.49
C ARG A 72 -7.42 10.60 -5.66
N GLU A 73 -6.85 10.11 -4.56
CA GLU A 73 -5.78 9.11 -4.56
C GLU A 73 -6.22 7.85 -5.32
N ARG A 74 -7.44 7.36 -5.07
CA ARG A 74 -8.02 6.22 -5.79
C ARG A 74 -8.08 6.45 -7.30
N ILE A 75 -8.55 7.61 -7.74
CA ILE A 75 -8.62 7.96 -9.17
C ILE A 75 -7.22 8.01 -9.78
N LEU A 76 -6.25 8.61 -9.08
CA LEU A 76 -4.87 8.70 -9.54
C LEU A 76 -4.22 7.32 -9.68
N ASN A 77 -4.39 6.45 -8.68
CA ASN A 77 -3.86 5.09 -8.72
C ASN A 77 -4.45 4.27 -9.88
N ARG A 78 -5.75 4.38 -10.12
CA ARG A 78 -6.39 3.76 -11.30
C ARG A 78 -5.83 4.34 -12.61
N THR A 79 -5.62 5.65 -12.66
CA THR A 79 -5.05 6.33 -13.83
C THR A 79 -3.63 5.87 -14.12
N MET A 80 -2.79 5.72 -13.09
CA MET A 80 -1.43 5.18 -13.24
C MET A 80 -1.46 3.75 -13.80
N LEU A 81 -2.34 2.89 -13.25
CA LEU A 81 -2.49 1.52 -13.73
C LEU A 81 -2.97 1.46 -15.18
N ALA A 82 -3.97 2.27 -15.54
CA ALA A 82 -4.47 2.39 -16.91
C ALA A 82 -3.35 2.77 -17.88
N ARG A 83 -2.50 3.74 -17.50
CA ARG A 83 -1.33 4.15 -18.29
C ARG A 83 -0.28 3.04 -18.43
N VAL A 84 0.03 2.33 -17.36
CA VAL A 84 0.99 1.21 -17.38
C VAL A 84 0.49 0.08 -18.28
N ARG A 85 -0.82 -0.20 -18.26
CA ARG A 85 -1.46 -1.23 -19.09
C ARG A 85 -1.75 -0.78 -20.53
N GLY A 86 -1.70 0.53 -20.80
CA GLY A 86 -2.04 1.10 -22.11
C GLY A 86 -3.53 0.99 -22.46
N VAL A 87 -4.42 1.01 -21.45
CA VAL A 87 -5.88 0.85 -21.62
C VAL A 87 -6.64 2.08 -21.10
N PRO A 88 -7.90 2.31 -21.54
CA PRO A 88 -8.75 3.37 -21.01
C PRO A 88 -9.06 3.17 -19.51
N LEU A 89 -9.22 4.26 -18.76
CA LEU A 89 -9.46 4.24 -17.31
C LEU A 89 -10.72 3.45 -16.94
N GLU A 90 -11.75 3.51 -17.77
CA GLU A 90 -13.06 2.87 -17.59
C GLU A 90 -12.95 1.34 -17.56
N THR A 91 -11.88 0.79 -18.14
CA THR A 91 -11.61 -0.66 -18.13
C THR A 91 -10.95 -1.15 -16.84
N ILE A 92 -10.46 -0.22 -16.00
CA ILE A 92 -9.84 -0.54 -14.71
C ILE A 92 -10.92 -0.58 -13.64
N ASP A 93 -11.22 -1.78 -13.16
CA ASP A 93 -12.12 -2.03 -12.04
C ASP A 93 -11.63 -1.30 -10.78
N GLU A 94 -12.54 -0.60 -10.10
CA GLU A 94 -12.25 0.08 -8.82
C GLU A 94 -11.80 -0.91 -7.75
N LEU A 95 -12.40 -2.09 -7.70
CA LEU A 95 -12.06 -3.12 -6.71
C LEU A 95 -10.64 -3.66 -6.88
N SER A 96 -10.11 -3.66 -8.10
CA SER A 96 -8.74 -4.11 -8.38
C SER A 96 -7.66 -3.23 -7.73
N VAL A 97 -7.97 -1.95 -7.51
CA VAL A 97 -7.06 -0.99 -6.85
C VAL A 97 -7.20 -1.07 -5.33
N TYR A 98 -8.38 -1.39 -4.80
CA TYR A 98 -8.61 -1.59 -3.37
C TYR A 98 -7.80 -2.75 -2.76
N GLN A 99 -7.69 -3.87 -3.48
CA GLN A 99 -7.00 -5.05 -2.95
C GLN A 99 -5.47 -4.93 -2.95
N SER A 100 -4.91 -4.01 -3.74
CA SER A 100 -3.46 -3.84 -3.87
C SER A 100 -2.84 -2.91 -2.81
N GLY A 101 -3.65 -2.29 -1.94
CA GLY A 101 -3.18 -1.35 -0.92
C GLY A 101 -2.61 -0.05 -1.49
N LYS A 102 -1.91 0.74 -0.65
CA LYS A 102 -1.33 2.06 -1.00
C LYS A 102 -0.33 2.03 -2.17
N HIS A 103 0.19 0.87 -2.55
CA HIS A 103 1.18 0.73 -3.62
C HIS A 103 0.74 -0.33 -4.62
N ASN A 104 0.30 0.13 -5.79
CA ASN A 104 -0.02 -0.79 -6.87
C ASN A 104 1.27 -1.50 -7.34
N HIS A 105 1.39 -2.78 -6.99
CA HIS A 105 2.58 -3.60 -7.26
C HIS A 105 2.92 -3.67 -8.76
N GLU A 106 1.92 -3.65 -9.64
CA GLU A 106 2.14 -3.68 -11.08
C GLU A 106 2.76 -2.39 -11.59
N VAL A 107 2.29 -1.25 -11.08
CA VAL A 107 2.87 0.06 -11.38
C VAL A 107 4.31 0.14 -10.90
N GLN A 108 4.58 -0.32 -9.67
CA GLN A 108 5.96 -0.35 -9.13
C GLN A 108 6.87 -1.26 -9.95
N ALA A 109 6.41 -2.45 -10.32
CA ALA A 109 7.18 -3.35 -11.18
C ALA A 109 7.46 -2.72 -12.56
N ALA A 110 6.51 -2.00 -13.14
CA ALA A 110 6.72 -1.28 -14.39
C ALA A 110 7.75 -0.16 -14.24
N ILE A 111 7.68 0.62 -13.15
CA ILE A 111 8.68 1.66 -12.83
C ILE A 111 10.06 1.03 -12.69
N THR A 112 10.23 -0.01 -11.88
CA THR A 112 11.53 -0.67 -11.67
C THR A 112 12.12 -1.20 -12.98
N ARG A 113 11.31 -1.87 -13.81
CA ARG A 113 11.78 -2.34 -15.12
C ARG A 113 12.26 -1.18 -16.00
N ARG A 114 11.51 -0.08 -16.04
CA ARG A 114 11.87 1.08 -16.85
C ARG A 114 13.07 1.83 -16.29
N GLN A 115 13.19 1.90 -14.96
CA GLN A 115 14.32 2.50 -14.27
C GLN A 115 15.61 1.76 -14.61
N ASN A 116 15.62 0.42 -14.62
CA ASN A 116 16.82 -0.34 -14.98
C ASN A 116 17.30 -0.04 -16.40
N VAL A 117 16.37 0.07 -17.37
CA VAL A 117 16.71 0.46 -18.74
C VAL A 117 17.36 1.85 -18.77
N HIS A 118 16.77 2.82 -18.08
CA HIS A 118 17.32 4.16 -18.02
C HIS A 118 18.63 4.24 -17.24
N GLU A 119 18.82 3.42 -16.21
CA GLU A 119 20.09 3.31 -15.51
C GLU A 119 21.19 2.82 -16.46
N ASP A 120 20.91 1.79 -17.25
CA ASP A 120 21.86 1.29 -18.23
C ASP A 120 22.17 2.34 -19.30
N GLU A 121 21.16 3.05 -19.81
CA GLU A 121 21.34 4.19 -20.74
C GLU A 121 22.25 5.28 -20.13
N LEU A 122 21.99 5.71 -18.90
CA LEU A 122 22.78 6.72 -18.20
C LEU A 122 24.22 6.25 -17.93
N LEU A 123 24.43 4.97 -17.65
CA LEU A 123 25.77 4.41 -17.47
C LEU A 123 26.60 4.48 -18.76
N THR A 124 25.98 4.45 -19.95
CA THR A 124 26.72 4.58 -21.22
C THR A 124 27.38 5.94 -21.40
N GLU A 125 26.86 6.99 -20.75
CA GLU A 125 27.33 8.37 -20.90
C GLU A 125 28.72 8.58 -20.28
N SER A 126 29.12 7.75 -19.32
CA SER A 126 30.40 7.87 -18.62
C SER A 126 31.33 6.69 -18.90
N GLU A 127 32.65 6.94 -18.88
CA GLU A 127 33.65 5.88 -19.05
C GLU A 127 33.58 4.84 -17.92
N ILE A 128 33.38 5.29 -16.68
CA ILE A 128 33.21 4.41 -15.52
C ILE A 128 31.92 3.58 -15.67
N GLY A 129 30.83 4.18 -16.12
CA GLY A 129 29.57 3.48 -16.33
C GLY A 129 29.66 2.42 -17.42
N ARG A 130 30.35 2.68 -18.54
CA ARG A 130 30.63 1.64 -19.56
C ARG A 130 31.44 0.48 -18.99
N ARG A 131 32.41 0.75 -18.12
CA ARG A 131 33.16 -0.32 -17.43
C ARG A 131 32.26 -1.15 -16.52
N ILE A 132 31.30 -0.52 -15.82
CA ILE A 132 30.30 -1.23 -15.01
C ILE A 132 29.40 -2.09 -15.89
N LEU A 133 28.91 -1.56 -17.02
CA LEU A 133 28.08 -2.30 -17.97
C LEU A 133 28.80 -3.53 -18.51
N ASN A 134 30.07 -3.40 -18.91
CA ASN A 134 30.88 -4.54 -19.36
C ASN A 134 30.98 -5.62 -18.27
N LEU A 135 31.20 -5.24 -17.00
CA LEU A 135 31.23 -6.20 -15.89
C LEU A 135 29.86 -6.85 -15.62
N ARG A 136 28.75 -6.17 -15.87
CA ARG A 136 27.41 -6.77 -15.77
C ARG A 136 27.23 -7.87 -16.82
N VAL A 137 27.64 -7.62 -18.07
CA VAL A 137 27.62 -8.62 -19.14
C VAL A 137 28.48 -9.84 -18.77
N GLU A 138 29.70 -9.63 -18.27
CA GLU A 138 30.57 -10.73 -17.83
C GLU A 138 29.96 -11.51 -16.65
N LYS A 139 29.28 -10.83 -15.73
CA LYS A 139 28.60 -11.47 -14.60
C LYS A 139 27.42 -12.34 -15.05
N ASP A 140 26.64 -11.90 -16.03
CA ASP A 140 25.48 -12.65 -16.54
C ASP A 140 25.94 -13.93 -17.26
N GLY A 141 27.06 -13.86 -17.99
CA GLY A 141 27.70 -15.02 -18.65
C GLY A 141 28.64 -15.85 -17.77
N LEU A 142 28.69 -15.59 -16.45
CA LEU A 142 29.69 -16.19 -15.58
C LEU A 142 29.51 -17.71 -15.44
N LEU A 143 28.27 -18.19 -15.35
CA LEU A 143 28.00 -19.63 -15.25
C LEU A 143 28.50 -20.37 -16.50
N ASP A 144 28.17 -19.84 -17.69
CA ASP A 144 28.63 -20.41 -18.96
C ASP A 144 30.15 -20.40 -19.05
N SER A 145 30.79 -19.32 -18.57
CA SER A 145 32.26 -19.22 -18.51
C SER A 145 32.86 -20.31 -17.62
N VAL A 146 32.26 -20.59 -16.45
CA VAL A 146 32.71 -21.65 -15.54
C VAL A 146 32.51 -23.04 -16.16
N TRP A 147 31.39 -23.27 -16.84
CA TRP A 147 31.13 -24.53 -17.54
C TRP A 147 32.08 -24.73 -18.71
N LEU A 148 32.33 -23.70 -19.51
CA LEU A 148 33.29 -23.76 -20.60
C LEU A 148 34.68 -24.08 -20.07
N ALA A 149 35.12 -23.46 -18.98
CA ALA A 149 36.44 -23.71 -18.39
C ALA A 149 36.65 -25.19 -18.03
N SER A 150 35.62 -25.87 -17.53
CA SER A 150 35.66 -27.28 -17.12
C SER A 150 35.22 -28.27 -18.22
N SER A 151 34.80 -27.78 -19.39
CA SER A 151 34.27 -28.63 -20.46
C SER A 151 35.36 -29.26 -21.33
N PRO A 152 35.12 -30.47 -21.88
CA PRO A 152 35.98 -31.08 -22.89
C PRO A 152 36.07 -30.23 -24.16
N LYS A 153 37.16 -30.43 -24.92
CA LYS A 153 37.43 -29.68 -26.15
C LYS A 153 36.28 -29.73 -27.17
N GLN A 154 35.61 -30.88 -27.31
CA GLN A 154 34.50 -31.06 -28.24
C GLN A 154 33.32 -30.13 -27.94
N ILE A 155 33.05 -29.85 -26.67
CA ILE A 155 31.97 -28.95 -26.25
C ILE A 155 32.37 -27.49 -26.50
N LYS A 156 33.64 -27.13 -26.25
CA LYS A 156 34.18 -25.80 -26.57
C LYS A 156 34.14 -25.49 -28.07
N ASP A 157 34.52 -26.47 -28.89
CA ASP A 157 34.49 -26.36 -30.35
C ASP A 157 33.05 -26.25 -30.87
N LEU A 158 32.11 -27.00 -30.29
CA LEU A 158 30.70 -26.91 -30.62
C LEU A 158 30.14 -25.53 -30.23
N TRP A 159 30.45 -25.03 -29.04
CA TRP A 159 30.04 -23.71 -28.57
C TRP A 159 30.50 -22.61 -29.51
N SER A 160 31.77 -22.65 -29.93
CA SER A 160 32.32 -21.67 -30.88
C SER A 160 31.58 -21.67 -32.23
N LYS A 161 31.26 -22.87 -32.76
CA LYS A 161 30.50 -22.99 -34.01
C LYS A 161 29.06 -22.49 -33.88
N VAL A 162 28.43 -22.71 -32.72
CA VAL A 162 27.09 -22.20 -32.45
C VAL A 162 27.11 -20.68 -32.33
N ALA A 163 28.09 -20.11 -31.61
CA ALA A 163 28.26 -18.66 -31.52
C ALA A 163 28.49 -18.02 -32.91
N GLU A 164 29.34 -18.62 -33.74
CA GLU A 164 29.57 -18.17 -35.12
C GLU A 164 28.29 -18.26 -35.99
N LEU A 165 27.51 -19.32 -35.84
CA LEU A 165 26.23 -19.48 -36.54
C LEU A 165 25.19 -18.42 -36.13
N LEU A 166 25.17 -18.05 -34.85
CA LEU A 166 24.24 -17.07 -34.30
C LEU A 166 24.73 -15.62 -34.47
N GLY A 167 26.01 -15.43 -34.80
CA GLY A 167 26.64 -14.12 -34.89
C GLY A 167 26.95 -13.50 -33.52
N ASP A 168 27.03 -14.33 -32.47
CA ASP A 168 27.30 -13.90 -31.10
C ASP A 168 28.81 -13.80 -30.86
N GLU A 169 29.27 -12.66 -30.33
CA GLU A 169 30.65 -12.52 -29.89
C GLU A 169 30.81 -13.02 -28.44
N PRO A 170 31.65 -14.03 -28.17
CA PRO A 170 31.86 -14.52 -26.82
C PRO A 170 32.53 -13.46 -25.95
N THR A 171 32.10 -13.38 -24.69
CA THR A 171 32.63 -12.41 -23.72
C THR A 171 34.12 -12.65 -23.45
N GLN A 172 34.80 -11.72 -22.78
CA GLN A 172 36.21 -11.89 -22.46
C GLN A 172 36.44 -13.13 -21.59
N LEU A 173 35.62 -13.35 -20.56
CA LEU A 173 35.75 -14.53 -19.69
C LEU A 173 35.46 -15.84 -20.43
N GLN A 174 34.49 -15.86 -21.35
CA GLN A 174 34.20 -17.06 -22.15
C GLN A 174 35.35 -17.41 -23.09
N ARG A 175 35.97 -16.42 -23.74
CA ARG A 175 37.17 -16.61 -24.58
C ARG A 175 38.32 -17.18 -23.77
N ASP A 176 38.57 -16.60 -22.59
CA ASP A 176 39.63 -17.07 -21.69
C ASP A 176 39.34 -18.49 -21.18
N ALA A 177 38.08 -18.81 -20.85
CA ALA A 177 37.65 -20.13 -20.41
C ALA A 177 37.81 -21.22 -21.48
N MET A 178 37.49 -20.91 -22.75
CA MET A 178 37.69 -21.83 -23.86
C MET A 178 39.19 -22.13 -24.09
N ALA A 179 40.08 -21.17 -23.80
CA ALA A 179 41.52 -21.34 -23.93
C ALA A 179 42.17 -22.19 -22.82
N ILE A 180 41.46 -22.46 -21.71
CA ILE A 180 41.98 -23.31 -20.61
C ILE A 180 42.12 -24.75 -21.12
N ALA A 181 43.30 -25.35 -20.91
CA ALA A 181 43.53 -26.75 -21.25
C ALA A 181 42.61 -27.65 -20.38
N PRO A 182 41.96 -28.68 -20.97
CA PRO A 182 41.19 -29.63 -20.18
C PRO A 182 42.13 -30.34 -19.20
N VAL A 183 41.66 -30.57 -17.98
CA VAL A 183 42.39 -31.38 -16.99
C VAL A 183 42.46 -32.80 -17.56
N GLU A 184 43.67 -33.32 -17.76
CA GLU A 184 43.89 -34.74 -18.06
C GLU A 184 43.61 -35.52 -16.77
N ASP A 185 42.64 -36.45 -16.82
CA ASP A 185 42.40 -37.45 -15.75
C ASP A 185 43.54 -38.49 -15.70
#